data_AF-A0A0C3CHW4-F1
#
_entry.id   AF-A0A0C3CHW4-F1
#
_cell.length_a   1.000
_cell.length_b   1.000
_cell.length_c   1.000
_cell.angle_alpha   90.00
_cell.angle_beta   90.00
_cell.angle_gamma   90.00
#
_symmetry.space_group_name_H-M   'P 1'
#
loop_
_entity.id
_entity.type
_entity.pdbx_description
1 polymer ?
#
loop_
_entity_poly.entity_id
_entity_poly.type
_entity_poly.pdbx_seq_one_letter_code
_entity_poly.pdbx_strand_id
1 'polypeptide(L)'
;VKQSKGATPAPSDHPSRPSFEEEVYRLRCIIDEAPTDHRTAKRACLARDHFRCLGSGKMEFSYYRTLTPAQQAQVHSFVNTNAAHIFPPSTNQDLDREQDQDPKTQYSATVWALVHNFSGISVLEELNASSIHDPSNILTLGLDVHKLFDDLQLWFEAVPNNVDTYDICSPFPLVPHLIPHTRVTFSTNTERPLPDPRYLKLHAAVCRIAHLSGAAEYIESFDRDTESTTVLARDGSSADLLSFALQRVQVF
;
A
#
# COMPACT_ATOMS: atom_id res chain seq x y z
N VAL A 1 -15.91 43.91 44.42
CA VAL A 1 -16.65 42.64 44.24
C VAL A 1 -15.78 41.70 43.42
N LYS A 2 -15.22 40.63 44.01
CA LYS A 2 -14.43 39.62 43.27
C LYS A 2 -15.42 38.65 42.61
N GLN A 3 -15.49 38.64 41.28
CA GLN A 3 -16.24 37.63 40.53
C GLN A 3 -15.51 36.29 40.65
N SER A 4 -16.17 35.30 41.26
CA SER A 4 -15.75 33.90 41.23
C SER A 4 -15.87 33.38 39.80
N LYS A 5 -14.76 32.96 39.20
CA LYS A 5 -14.78 32.17 37.96
C LYS A 5 -15.55 30.89 38.24
N GLY A 6 -16.70 30.71 37.57
CA GLY A 6 -17.49 29.49 37.68
C GLY A 6 -16.66 28.27 37.30
N ALA A 7 -16.88 27.16 37.98
CA ALA A 7 -16.21 25.90 37.69
C ALA A 7 -16.45 25.50 36.23
N THR A 8 -15.38 25.14 35.52
CA THR A 8 -15.47 24.53 34.19
C THR A 8 -16.39 23.30 34.28
N PRO A 9 -17.44 23.20 33.45
CA PRO A 9 -18.31 22.03 33.47
C PRO A 9 -17.49 20.76 33.26
N ALA A 10 -17.80 19.71 34.02
CA ALA A 10 -17.19 18.40 33.79
C ALA A 10 -17.50 17.95 32.35
N PRO A 11 -16.54 17.37 31.62
CA PRO A 11 -16.79 16.86 30.27
C PRO A 11 -17.94 15.86 30.29
N SER A 12 -18.91 16.00 29.40
CA SER A 12 -19.98 15.01 29.26
C SER A 12 -19.46 13.76 28.55
N ASP A 13 -19.62 12.60 29.17
CA ASP A 13 -19.37 11.30 28.56
C ASP A 13 -20.61 10.87 27.76
N HIS A 14 -20.72 11.39 26.53
CA HIS A 14 -21.72 10.90 25.58
C HIS A 14 -21.18 9.63 24.91
N PRO A 15 -21.95 8.54 24.79
CA PRO A 15 -21.49 7.28 24.19
C PRO A 15 -21.03 7.39 22.73
N SER A 16 -21.40 8.46 22.03
CA SER A 16 -20.94 8.77 20.67
C SER A 16 -19.63 9.56 20.61
N ARG A 17 -19.08 10.00 21.76
CA ARG A 17 -17.84 10.79 21.79
C ARG A 17 -16.65 9.83 21.68
N PRO A 18 -15.71 10.08 20.75
CA PRO A 18 -14.47 9.31 20.66
C PRO A 18 -13.65 9.42 21.95
N SER A 19 -12.87 8.39 22.26
CA SER A 19 -11.96 8.45 23.40
C SER A 19 -10.92 9.56 23.20
N PHE A 20 -10.36 10.10 24.29
CA PHE A 20 -9.28 11.09 24.15
C PHE A 20 -8.07 10.50 23.40
N GLU A 21 -7.76 9.22 23.61
CA GLU A 21 -6.67 8.53 22.91
C GLU A 21 -6.96 8.35 21.42
N GLU A 22 -8.19 8.00 21.08
CA GLU A 22 -8.67 7.89 19.70
C GLU A 22 -8.55 9.23 18.97
N GLU A 23 -8.99 10.32 19.62
CA GLU A 23 -8.92 11.66 19.06
C GLU A 23 -7.47 12.11 18.86
N VAL A 24 -6.61 11.91 19.86
CA VAL A 24 -5.18 12.22 19.77
C VAL A 24 -4.52 11.42 18.65
N TYR A 25 -4.87 10.14 18.49
CA TYR A 25 -4.31 9.30 17.42
C TYR A 25 -4.73 9.80 16.04
N ARG A 26 -6.03 10.11 15.84
CA ARG A 26 -6.52 10.66 14.56
C ARG A 26 -5.88 11.98 14.22
N LEU A 27 -5.83 12.92 15.17
CA LEU A 27 -5.24 14.23 14.95
C LEU A 27 -3.75 14.12 14.59
N ARG A 28 -3.00 13.22 15.22
CA ARG A 28 -1.60 12.96 14.86
C ARG A 28 -1.44 12.53 13.40
N CYS A 29 -2.35 11.71 12.86
CA CYS A 29 -2.28 11.28 11.46
C CYS A 29 -2.67 12.37 10.46
N ILE A 30 -3.41 13.40 10.90
CA ILE A 30 -3.87 14.50 10.04
C ILE A 30 -2.84 15.63 9.95
N ILE A 31 -2.18 15.96 11.08
CA ILE A 31 -1.31 17.15 11.22
C ILE A 31 0.00 17.06 10.42
N ASP A 32 0.38 15.88 9.93
CA ASP A 32 1.65 15.69 9.23
C ASP A 32 1.67 16.39 7.85
N GLU A 33 2.79 17.06 7.52
CA GLU A 33 3.10 17.65 6.20
C GLU A 33 3.11 16.57 5.08
N ALA A 34 3.46 16.96 3.85
CA ALA A 34 3.61 16.00 2.76
C ALA A 34 4.54 14.83 3.19
N PRO A 35 4.13 13.56 3.02
CA PRO A 35 4.93 12.45 3.53
C PRO A 35 6.27 12.34 2.82
N THR A 36 7.35 12.26 3.58
CA THR A 36 8.72 12.14 3.05
C THR A 36 9.35 10.77 3.32
N ASP A 37 8.71 9.96 4.16
CA ASP A 37 9.17 8.62 4.49
C ASP A 37 8.00 7.63 4.57
N HIS A 38 8.31 6.34 4.60
CA HIS A 38 7.30 5.28 4.66
C HIS A 38 6.38 5.38 5.90
N ARG A 39 6.90 5.86 7.05
CA ARG A 39 6.14 5.91 8.31
C ARG A 39 5.10 7.02 8.28
N THR A 40 5.49 8.21 7.84
CA THR A 40 4.63 9.38 7.65
C THR A 40 3.60 9.09 6.55
N ALA A 41 4.01 8.41 5.47
CA ALA A 41 3.12 8.03 4.38
C ALA A 41 2.02 7.07 4.86
N LYS A 42 2.38 6.06 5.65
CA LYS A 42 1.41 5.15 6.27
C LYS A 42 0.41 5.88 7.15
N ARG A 43 0.85 6.83 7.98
CA ARG A 43 -0.06 7.61 8.85
C ARG A 43 -1.02 8.47 8.04
N ALA A 44 -0.51 9.15 7.02
CA ALA A 44 -1.29 9.96 6.10
C ALA A 44 -2.37 9.12 5.39
N CYS A 45 -1.99 7.95 4.86
CA CYS A 45 -2.91 7.05 4.17
C CYS A 45 -3.93 6.42 5.13
N LEU A 46 -3.55 6.11 6.37
CA LEU A 46 -4.50 5.63 7.38
C LEU A 46 -5.60 6.64 7.69
N ALA A 47 -5.25 7.92 7.83
CA ALA A 47 -6.26 8.97 8.02
C ALA A 47 -7.18 9.10 6.80
N ARG A 48 -6.60 9.07 5.59
CA ARG A 48 -7.34 9.09 4.32
C ARG A 48 -8.33 7.92 4.22
N ASP A 49 -7.89 6.71 4.56
CA ASP A 49 -8.61 5.45 4.35
C ASP A 49 -9.48 5.05 5.55
N HIS A 50 -9.86 6.02 6.39
CA HIS A 50 -10.68 5.80 7.59
C HIS A 50 -10.15 4.69 8.51
N PHE A 51 -8.83 4.57 8.61
CA PHE A 51 -8.10 3.56 9.38
C PHE A 51 -8.49 2.13 9.01
N ARG A 52 -8.73 1.86 7.72
CA ARG A 52 -9.09 0.55 7.20
C ARG A 52 -8.19 0.11 6.06
N CYS A 53 -8.06 -1.21 5.93
CA CYS A 53 -7.51 -1.82 4.74
C CYS A 53 -8.47 -1.59 3.55
N LEU A 54 -7.99 -0.94 2.49
CA LEU A 54 -8.79 -0.62 1.30
C LEU A 54 -9.32 -1.87 0.59
N GLY A 55 -8.57 -2.98 0.61
CA GLY A 55 -9.01 -4.24 -0.01
C GLY A 55 -10.03 -5.02 0.81
N SER A 56 -9.90 -5.07 2.14
CA SER A 56 -10.72 -5.96 3.00
C SER A 56 -11.74 -5.23 3.88
N GLY A 57 -11.67 -3.91 3.98
CA GLY A 57 -12.46 -3.09 4.91
C GLY A 57 -12.12 -3.28 6.39
N LYS A 58 -11.19 -4.19 6.75
CA LYS A 58 -10.79 -4.46 8.13
C LYS A 58 -10.09 -3.27 8.77
N MET A 59 -10.37 -3.04 10.05
CA MET A 59 -9.81 -1.92 10.80
C MET A 59 -8.32 -2.12 11.12
N GLU A 60 -7.54 -1.05 11.11
CA GLU A 60 -6.14 -1.09 11.53
C GLU A 60 -6.01 -1.36 13.03
N PHE A 61 -5.11 -2.26 13.40
CA PHE A 61 -4.98 -2.79 14.75
C PHE A 61 -4.55 -1.74 15.79
N SER A 62 -3.62 -0.85 15.45
CA SER A 62 -3.16 0.21 16.36
C SER A 62 -4.30 1.19 16.68
N TYR A 63 -5.10 1.58 15.70
CA TYR A 63 -6.28 2.42 15.88
C TYR A 63 -7.35 1.71 16.72
N TYR A 64 -7.64 0.43 16.42
CA TYR A 64 -8.55 -0.39 17.22
C TYR A 64 -8.20 -0.38 18.72
N ARG A 65 -6.91 -0.42 19.07
CA ARG A 65 -6.45 -0.38 20.47
C ARG A 65 -6.72 0.95 21.19
N THR A 66 -6.97 2.03 20.46
CA THR A 66 -7.30 3.36 21.03
C THR A 66 -8.80 3.54 21.29
N LEU A 67 -9.64 2.65 20.74
CA LEU A 67 -11.08 2.68 20.91
C LEU A 67 -11.49 2.31 22.34
N THR A 68 -12.62 2.85 22.78
CA THR A 68 -13.27 2.42 24.03
C THR A 68 -13.71 0.95 23.96
N PRO A 69 -13.88 0.25 25.09
CA PRO A 69 -14.37 -1.13 25.09
C PRO A 69 -15.72 -1.31 24.37
N ALA A 70 -16.62 -0.31 24.47
CA ALA A 70 -17.92 -0.34 23.80
C ALA A 70 -17.81 -0.24 22.26
N GLN A 71 -16.85 0.55 21.76
CA GLN A 71 -16.55 0.63 20.33
C GLN A 71 -15.83 -0.64 19.85
N GLN A 72 -14.89 -1.17 20.63
CA GLN A 72 -14.18 -2.41 20.31
C GLN A 72 -15.15 -3.59 20.13
N ALA A 73 -16.17 -3.69 20.97
CA ALA A 73 -17.21 -4.72 20.87
C ALA A 73 -18.02 -4.67 19.56
N GLN A 74 -18.00 -3.55 18.82
CA GLN A 74 -18.67 -3.39 17.53
C GLN A 74 -17.76 -3.69 16.33
N VAL A 75 -16.46 -3.86 16.55
CA VAL A 75 -15.50 -4.13 15.48
C VAL A 75 -15.45 -5.63 15.21
N HIS A 76 -15.91 -6.05 14.03
CA HIS A 76 -15.93 -7.46 13.64
C HIS A 76 -14.54 -8.05 13.36
N SER A 77 -13.61 -7.26 12.82
CA SER A 77 -12.27 -7.71 12.48
C SER A 77 -11.30 -6.53 12.41
N PHE A 78 -10.05 -6.79 12.79
CA PHE A 78 -8.92 -5.88 12.64
C PHE A 78 -7.75 -6.58 11.93
N VAL A 79 -6.77 -5.80 11.47
CA VAL A 79 -5.57 -6.29 10.79
C VAL A 79 -4.41 -5.31 10.99
N ASN A 80 -3.17 -5.79 10.94
CA ASN A 80 -2.01 -4.90 10.78
C ASN A 80 -1.96 -4.43 9.32
N THR A 81 -1.83 -3.13 9.09
CA THR A 81 -1.75 -2.57 7.74
C THR A 81 -0.33 -2.11 7.40
N ASN A 82 -0.05 -1.96 6.11
CA ASN A 82 1.14 -1.32 5.56
C ASN A 82 0.72 -0.23 4.56
N ALA A 83 1.65 0.68 4.28
CA ALA A 83 1.58 1.56 3.11
C ALA A 83 2.11 0.76 1.92
N ALA A 84 1.21 0.27 1.09
CA ALA A 84 1.54 -0.49 -0.11
C ALA A 84 1.70 0.48 -1.28
N HIS A 85 2.93 0.65 -1.74
CA HIS A 85 3.20 1.46 -2.93
C HIS A 85 2.71 0.75 -4.19
N ILE A 86 2.00 1.46 -5.06
CA ILE A 86 1.59 0.93 -6.37
C ILE A 86 2.82 0.85 -7.28
N PHE A 87 3.62 1.92 -7.30
CA PHE A 87 4.97 1.95 -7.85
C PHE A 87 5.99 1.95 -6.71
N PRO A 88 6.76 0.87 -6.53
CA PRO A 88 7.69 0.77 -5.41
C PRO A 88 8.89 1.72 -5.59
N PRO A 89 9.49 2.21 -4.48
CA PRO A 89 10.63 3.12 -4.52
C PRO A 89 11.84 2.59 -5.28
N SER A 90 12.03 1.28 -5.26
CA SER A 90 13.05 0.55 -6.02
C SER A 90 13.05 0.81 -7.53
N THR A 91 11.91 1.23 -8.09
CA THR A 91 11.80 1.60 -9.50
C THR A 91 12.56 2.89 -9.80
N ASN A 92 12.77 3.74 -8.78
CA ASN A 92 13.18 5.14 -8.95
C ASN A 92 14.31 5.64 -8.01
N GLN A 93 14.77 4.82 -7.06
CA GLN A 93 15.84 5.15 -6.11
C GLN A 93 17.17 4.45 -6.50
N ASP A 94 18.29 5.05 -6.09
CA ASP A 94 19.66 4.54 -6.30
C ASP A 94 20.11 4.30 -7.75
N LEU A 95 19.58 5.11 -8.69
CA LEU A 95 20.09 5.13 -10.06
C LEU A 95 21.34 6.00 -10.13
N ASP A 96 22.46 5.41 -10.50
CA ASP A 96 23.73 6.12 -10.65
C ASP A 96 23.73 6.87 -11.99
N ARG A 97 23.07 8.04 -12.01
CA ARG A 97 22.82 8.84 -13.21
C ARG A 97 24.09 9.31 -13.94
N GLU A 98 25.25 9.16 -13.32
CA GLU A 98 26.56 9.49 -13.89
C GLU A 98 27.21 8.30 -14.64
N GLN A 99 26.72 7.08 -14.43
CA GLN A 99 27.15 5.88 -15.17
C GLN A 99 26.01 5.34 -16.03
N ASP A 100 25.93 5.87 -17.26
CA ASP A 100 24.96 5.50 -18.31
C ASP A 100 25.03 4.01 -18.74
N GLN A 101 25.95 3.22 -18.17
CA GLN A 101 26.15 1.79 -18.42
C GLN A 101 25.76 0.90 -17.23
N ASP A 102 25.24 1.48 -16.14
CA ASP A 102 24.72 0.67 -15.03
C ASP A 102 23.47 -0.12 -15.50
N PRO A 103 23.47 -1.46 -15.41
CA PRO A 103 22.35 -2.28 -15.87
C PRO A 103 21.01 -1.94 -15.21
N LYS A 104 21.00 -1.46 -13.95
CA LYS A 104 19.77 -1.03 -13.29
C LYS A 104 19.23 0.25 -13.89
N THR A 105 20.11 1.21 -14.16
CA THR A 105 19.74 2.48 -14.81
C THR A 105 19.12 2.25 -16.19
N GLN A 106 19.68 1.34 -16.99
CA GLN A 106 19.12 1.01 -18.30
C GLN A 106 17.78 0.25 -18.21
N TYR A 107 17.66 -0.67 -17.26
CA TYR A 107 16.41 -1.39 -16.99
C TYR A 107 15.30 -0.42 -16.56
N SER A 108 15.56 0.44 -15.57
CA SER A 108 14.62 1.43 -15.08
C SER A 108 14.20 2.41 -16.17
N ALA A 109 15.13 2.90 -17.00
CA ALA A 109 14.81 3.75 -18.15
C ALA A 109 13.86 3.04 -19.14
N THR A 110 14.08 1.75 -19.39
CA THR A 110 13.21 0.94 -20.25
C THR A 110 11.81 0.79 -19.63
N VAL A 111 11.74 0.44 -18.35
CA VAL A 111 10.47 0.34 -17.61
C VAL A 111 9.73 1.67 -17.66
N TRP A 112 10.40 2.79 -17.38
CA TRP A 112 9.79 4.12 -17.42
C TRP A 112 9.27 4.49 -18.80
N ALA A 113 10.03 4.18 -19.86
CA ALA A 113 9.58 4.41 -21.23
C ALA A 113 8.32 3.59 -21.55
N LEU A 114 8.24 2.34 -21.09
CA LEU A 114 7.02 1.53 -21.23
C LEU A 114 5.85 2.13 -20.46
N VAL A 115 6.06 2.49 -19.19
CA VAL A 115 5.03 3.12 -18.36
C VAL A 115 4.51 4.39 -19.04
N HIS A 116 5.39 5.30 -19.43
CA HIS A 116 5.01 6.54 -20.10
C HIS A 116 4.20 6.30 -21.37
N ASN A 117 4.70 5.45 -22.27
CA ASN A 117 4.09 5.24 -23.58
C ASN A 117 2.75 4.47 -23.53
N PHE A 118 2.56 3.60 -22.53
CA PHE A 118 1.36 2.74 -22.44
C PHE A 118 0.34 3.19 -21.40
N SER A 119 0.69 4.09 -20.48
CA SER A 119 -0.22 4.56 -19.42
C SER A 119 -0.39 6.08 -19.35
N GLY A 120 0.48 6.86 -20.00
CA GLY A 120 0.50 8.31 -19.85
C GLY A 120 0.91 8.77 -18.44
N ILE A 121 1.60 7.91 -17.67
CA ILE A 121 2.18 8.23 -16.37
C ILE A 121 3.64 8.64 -16.57
N SER A 122 3.98 9.84 -16.12
CA SER A 122 5.34 10.37 -16.17
C SER A 122 6.07 10.00 -14.88
N VAL A 123 6.75 8.85 -14.84
CA VAL A 123 7.42 8.33 -13.63
C VAL A 123 8.43 9.34 -13.06
N LEU A 124 9.12 10.09 -13.93
CA LEU A 124 10.09 11.11 -13.55
C LEU A 124 9.46 12.32 -12.85
N GLU A 125 8.29 12.75 -13.31
CA GLU A 125 7.62 13.94 -12.78
C GLU A 125 6.76 13.58 -11.57
N GLU A 126 6.07 12.44 -11.64
CA GLU A 126 5.03 12.05 -10.68
C GLU A 126 5.56 11.15 -9.54
N LEU A 127 6.67 10.42 -9.75
CA LEU A 127 7.14 9.38 -8.82
C LEU A 127 8.63 9.50 -8.48
N ASN A 128 9.22 10.69 -8.62
CA ASN A 128 10.58 10.96 -8.17
C ASN A 128 10.77 10.74 -6.66
N ALA A 129 12.01 10.79 -6.18
CA ALA A 129 12.35 10.53 -4.77
C ALA A 129 11.53 11.36 -3.76
N SER A 130 11.11 12.58 -4.11
CA SER A 130 10.25 13.43 -3.27
C SER A 130 8.76 13.10 -3.35
N SER A 131 8.31 12.43 -4.42
CA SER A 131 6.87 12.18 -4.70
C SER A 131 6.49 10.70 -4.58
N ILE A 132 7.47 9.80 -4.38
CA ILE A 132 7.22 8.36 -4.24
C ILE A 132 6.33 8.03 -3.04
N HIS A 133 6.38 8.85 -2.00
CA HIS A 133 5.56 8.75 -0.79
C HIS A 133 4.24 9.51 -0.87
N ASP A 134 3.88 10.04 -2.04
CA ASP A 134 2.60 10.69 -2.25
C ASP A 134 1.46 9.69 -2.04
N PRO A 135 0.40 10.06 -1.28
CA PRO A 135 -0.73 9.17 -1.04
C PRO A 135 -1.40 8.63 -2.31
N SER A 136 -1.35 9.36 -3.45
CA SER A 136 -1.87 8.86 -4.73
C SER A 136 -1.15 7.60 -5.23
N ASN A 137 0.09 7.35 -4.80
CA ASN A 137 0.85 6.15 -5.10
C ASN A 137 0.73 5.06 -4.01
N ILE A 138 -0.12 5.23 -3.00
CA ILE A 138 -0.13 4.35 -1.83
C ILE A 138 -1.54 3.85 -1.52
N LEU A 139 -1.64 2.55 -1.30
CA LEU A 139 -2.80 1.85 -0.76
C LEU A 139 -2.56 1.49 0.72
N THR A 140 -3.54 1.72 1.60
CA THR A 140 -3.50 1.09 2.93
C THR A 140 -3.98 -0.35 2.81
N LEU A 141 -3.08 -1.33 2.88
CA LEU A 141 -3.42 -2.76 2.76
C LEU A 141 -3.06 -3.52 4.03
N GLY A 142 -3.89 -4.50 4.39
CA GLY A 142 -3.56 -5.48 5.43
C GLY A 142 -2.42 -6.38 4.97
N LEU A 143 -1.59 -6.92 5.88
CA LEU A 143 -0.37 -7.66 5.53
C LEU A 143 -0.58 -8.74 4.45
N ASP A 144 -1.58 -9.59 4.60
CA ASP A 144 -1.85 -10.66 3.62
C ASP A 144 -2.32 -10.11 2.26
N VAL A 145 -3.14 -9.05 2.27
CA VAL A 145 -3.64 -8.39 1.05
C VAL A 145 -2.50 -7.66 0.34
N HIS A 146 -1.59 -7.05 1.10
CA HIS A 146 -0.40 -6.40 0.58
C HIS A 146 0.53 -7.42 -0.09
N LYS A 147 0.78 -8.56 0.56
CA LYS A 147 1.57 -9.63 -0.04
C LYS A 147 0.99 -10.10 -1.37
N LEU A 148 -0.32 -10.34 -1.44
CA LEU A 148 -0.95 -10.71 -2.71
C LEU A 148 -0.87 -9.62 -3.77
N PHE A 149 -0.92 -8.35 -3.37
CA PHE A 149 -0.78 -7.22 -4.28
C PHE A 149 0.63 -7.13 -4.87
N ASP A 150 1.67 -7.32 -4.04
CA ASP A 150 3.07 -7.32 -4.44
C ASP A 150 3.42 -8.54 -5.32
N ASP A 151 2.88 -9.72 -4.97
CA ASP A 151 3.09 -10.97 -5.70
C ASP A 151 2.27 -11.04 -7.01
N LEU A 152 1.62 -9.95 -7.41
CA LEU A 152 0.75 -9.84 -8.59
C LEU A 152 -0.45 -10.80 -8.58
N GLN A 153 -0.88 -11.26 -7.39
CA GLN A 153 -1.99 -12.20 -7.18
C GLN A 153 -3.31 -11.51 -6.81
N LEU A 154 -3.29 -10.19 -6.61
CA LEU A 154 -4.47 -9.38 -6.35
C LEU A 154 -4.33 -7.99 -6.97
N TRP A 155 -5.36 -7.53 -7.68
CA TRP A 155 -5.40 -6.19 -8.27
C TRP A 155 -6.81 -5.59 -8.24
N PHE A 156 -6.89 -4.29 -8.55
CA PHE A 156 -8.13 -3.51 -8.54
C PHE A 156 -8.49 -3.09 -9.96
N GLU A 157 -9.66 -3.52 -10.46
CA GLU A 157 -10.17 -3.12 -11.78
C GLU A 157 -11.29 -2.09 -11.65
N ALA A 158 -11.15 -0.95 -12.33
CA ALA A 158 -12.14 0.11 -12.27
C ALA A 158 -13.50 -0.36 -12.78
N VAL A 159 -14.56 -0.08 -12.00
CA VAL A 159 -15.93 -0.39 -12.40
C VAL A 159 -16.43 0.71 -13.33
N PRO A 160 -16.89 0.39 -14.55
CA PRO A 160 -17.37 1.40 -15.49
C PRO A 160 -18.45 2.30 -14.89
N ASN A 161 -18.34 3.60 -15.14
CA ASN A 161 -19.27 4.64 -14.68
C ASN A 161 -19.40 4.80 -13.16
N ASN A 162 -18.53 4.17 -12.36
CA ASN A 162 -18.50 4.32 -10.91
C ASN A 162 -17.14 4.88 -10.50
N VAL A 163 -17.14 6.13 -10.05
CA VAL A 163 -15.91 6.83 -9.63
C VAL A 163 -15.30 6.12 -8.42
N ASP A 164 -13.98 5.98 -8.41
CA ASP A 164 -13.18 5.37 -7.33
C ASP A 164 -13.70 4.02 -6.84
N THR A 165 -14.37 3.28 -7.70
CA THR A 165 -14.98 1.99 -7.38
C THR A 165 -14.28 0.90 -8.20
N TYR A 166 -13.89 -0.16 -7.52
CA TYR A 166 -13.04 -1.21 -8.08
C TYR A 166 -13.56 -2.60 -7.74
N ASP A 167 -13.55 -3.49 -8.72
CA ASP A 167 -13.62 -4.92 -8.48
C ASP A 167 -12.26 -5.43 -8.01
N ILE A 168 -12.27 -6.28 -6.98
CA ILE A 168 -11.08 -6.94 -6.46
C ILE A 168 -10.91 -8.24 -7.24
N CYS A 169 -9.84 -8.30 -8.03
CA CYS A 169 -9.55 -9.40 -8.93
C CYS A 169 -8.34 -10.20 -8.45
N SER A 170 -8.31 -11.49 -8.78
CA SER A 170 -7.27 -12.46 -8.43
C SER A 170 -7.33 -13.64 -9.40
N PRO A 171 -6.23 -14.35 -9.68
CA PRO A 171 -6.25 -15.52 -10.57
C PRO A 171 -6.89 -16.74 -9.89
N PHE A 172 -7.11 -16.70 -8.57
CA PHE A 172 -7.74 -17.75 -7.78
C PHE A 172 -8.87 -17.21 -6.88
N PRO A 173 -9.77 -18.09 -6.39
CA PRO A 173 -10.81 -17.67 -5.47
C PRO A 173 -10.25 -17.12 -4.16
N LEU A 174 -10.60 -15.87 -3.84
CA LEU A 174 -10.24 -15.26 -2.56
C LEU A 174 -11.18 -15.76 -1.45
N VAL A 175 -10.59 -16.16 -0.34
CA VAL A 175 -11.31 -16.64 0.84
C VAL A 175 -12.02 -15.49 1.56
N PRO A 176 -13.30 -15.64 1.99
CA PRO A 176 -14.07 -14.56 2.61
C PRO A 176 -13.45 -13.98 3.88
N HIS A 177 -12.66 -14.77 4.61
CA HIS A 177 -11.97 -14.28 5.80
C HIS A 177 -10.86 -13.28 5.45
N LEU A 178 -10.29 -13.34 4.24
CA LEU A 178 -9.26 -12.42 3.76
C LEU A 178 -9.92 -11.20 3.12
N ILE A 179 -10.75 -11.43 2.09
CA ILE A 179 -11.51 -10.42 1.36
C ILE A 179 -13.01 -10.76 1.49
N PRO A 180 -13.76 -10.06 2.36
CA PRO A 180 -15.17 -10.38 2.62
C PRO A 180 -16.13 -9.89 1.53
N HIS A 181 -15.64 -9.11 0.55
CA HIS A 181 -16.43 -8.49 -0.51
C HIS A 181 -15.62 -8.39 -1.80
N THR A 182 -16.28 -8.52 -2.96
CA THR A 182 -15.60 -8.51 -4.27
C THR A 182 -15.45 -7.13 -4.88
N ARG A 183 -16.03 -6.09 -4.26
CA ARG A 183 -16.03 -4.71 -4.76
C ARG A 183 -15.83 -3.73 -3.62
N VAL A 184 -15.09 -2.66 -3.91
CA VAL A 184 -14.77 -1.59 -2.96
C VAL A 184 -14.92 -0.24 -3.62
N THR A 185 -15.31 0.77 -2.84
CA THR A 185 -15.29 2.17 -3.25
C THR A 185 -14.33 2.90 -2.32
N PHE A 186 -13.32 3.53 -2.88
CA PHE A 186 -12.37 4.34 -2.13
C PHE A 186 -12.99 5.71 -1.86
N SER A 187 -12.87 6.17 -0.63
CA SER A 187 -13.40 7.45 -0.18
C SER A 187 -12.51 8.02 0.91
N THR A 188 -12.50 9.35 1.01
CA THR A 188 -11.74 10.09 2.02
C THR A 188 -12.56 11.28 2.48
N ASN A 189 -12.38 11.67 3.73
CA ASN A 189 -12.88 12.93 4.30
C ASN A 189 -11.74 13.92 4.60
N THR A 190 -10.55 13.66 4.05
CA THR A 190 -9.35 14.49 4.20
C THR A 190 -9.00 15.12 2.85
N GLU A 191 -8.13 16.12 2.85
CA GLU A 191 -7.60 16.74 1.61
C GLU A 191 -6.57 15.85 0.89
N ARG A 192 -6.25 14.66 1.45
CA ARG A 192 -5.25 13.76 0.89
C ARG A 192 -5.83 12.99 -0.31
N PRO A 193 -5.09 12.89 -1.44
CA PRO A 193 -5.61 12.25 -2.64
C PRO A 193 -5.82 10.76 -2.43
N LEU A 194 -6.89 10.24 -3.04
CA LEU A 194 -7.10 8.81 -3.21
C LEU A 194 -6.02 8.21 -4.12
N PRO A 195 -5.80 6.88 -4.08
CA PRO A 195 -4.89 6.22 -5.00
C PRO A 195 -5.25 6.53 -6.46
N ASP A 196 -4.27 6.91 -7.28
CA ASP A 196 -4.52 7.34 -8.65
C ASP A 196 -5.08 6.17 -9.49
N PRO A 197 -6.27 6.31 -10.11
CA PRO A 197 -6.86 5.25 -10.93
C PRO A 197 -5.98 4.79 -12.09
N ARG A 198 -5.12 5.66 -12.65
CA ARG A 198 -4.15 5.30 -13.70
C ARG A 198 -3.12 4.31 -13.18
N TYR A 199 -2.64 4.49 -11.96
CA TYR A 199 -1.63 3.64 -11.34
C TYR A 199 -2.21 2.24 -11.11
N LEU A 200 -3.44 2.17 -10.57
CA LEU A 200 -4.17 0.92 -10.37
C LEU A 200 -4.45 0.22 -11.70
N LYS A 201 -4.86 0.96 -12.73
CA LYS A 201 -5.10 0.41 -14.07
C LYS A 201 -3.83 -0.21 -14.66
N LEU A 202 -2.68 0.43 -14.49
CA LEU A 202 -1.42 -0.14 -14.96
C LEU A 202 -1.05 -1.41 -14.17
N HIS A 203 -1.13 -1.38 -12.83
CA HIS A 203 -0.86 -2.54 -11.99
C HIS A 203 -1.75 -3.73 -12.36
N ALA A 204 -3.04 -3.49 -12.58
CA ALA A 204 -3.97 -4.51 -13.08
C ALA A 204 -3.55 -5.09 -14.44
N ALA A 205 -3.09 -4.24 -15.38
CA ALA A 205 -2.58 -4.71 -16.67
C ALA A 205 -1.31 -5.57 -16.51
N VAL A 206 -0.39 -5.16 -15.63
CA VAL A 206 0.83 -5.92 -15.30
C VAL A 206 0.48 -7.27 -14.71
N CYS A 207 -0.43 -7.33 -13.73
CA CYS A 207 -0.89 -8.59 -13.14
C CYS A 207 -1.46 -9.52 -14.22
N ARG A 208 -2.37 -9.02 -15.06
CA ARG A 208 -2.98 -9.81 -16.13
C ARG A 208 -1.96 -10.35 -17.11
N ILE A 209 -0.98 -9.53 -17.52
CA ILE A 209 0.08 -9.96 -18.43
C ILE A 209 0.98 -11.01 -17.76
N ALA A 210 1.34 -10.81 -16.49
CA ALA A 210 2.16 -11.76 -15.75
C ALA A 210 1.50 -13.15 -15.67
N HIS A 211 0.19 -13.19 -15.37
CA HIS A 211 -0.57 -14.44 -15.34
C HIS A 211 -0.76 -15.07 -16.73
N LEU A 212 -1.10 -14.27 -17.74
CA LEU A 212 -1.30 -14.79 -19.11
C LEU A 212 0.00 -15.31 -19.74
N SER A 213 1.15 -14.81 -19.30
CA SER A 213 2.47 -15.25 -19.79
C SER A 213 3.09 -16.38 -18.96
N GLY A 214 2.51 -16.74 -17.81
CA GLY A 214 3.12 -17.66 -16.84
C GLY A 214 4.26 -17.06 -16.02
N ALA A 215 4.50 -15.75 -16.14
CA ALA A 215 5.56 -15.06 -15.41
C ALA A 215 5.23 -14.91 -13.91
N ALA A 216 3.95 -14.84 -13.54
CA ALA A 216 3.54 -14.75 -12.14
C ALA A 216 3.94 -16.02 -11.35
N GLU A 217 3.68 -17.20 -11.91
CA GLU A 217 4.06 -18.49 -11.32
C GLU A 217 5.59 -18.65 -11.25
N TYR A 218 6.30 -18.10 -12.25
CA TYR A 218 7.76 -18.08 -12.26
C TYR A 218 8.31 -17.22 -11.12
N ILE A 219 7.80 -15.99 -10.94
CA ILE A 219 8.19 -15.09 -9.85
C ILE A 219 7.91 -15.74 -8.48
N GLU A 220 6.72 -16.30 -8.29
CA GLU A 220 6.35 -16.99 -7.04
C GLU A 220 7.29 -18.16 -6.74
N SER A 221 7.66 -18.94 -7.75
CA SER A 221 8.57 -20.07 -7.58
C SER A 221 9.95 -19.62 -7.09
N PHE A 222 10.48 -18.54 -7.67
CA PHE A 222 11.78 -17.98 -7.29
C PHE A 222 11.77 -17.41 -5.87
N ASP A 223 10.69 -16.73 -5.47
CA ASP A 223 10.56 -16.19 -4.12
C ASP A 223 10.52 -17.31 -3.08
N ARG A 224 9.69 -18.35 -3.32
CA ARG A 224 9.63 -19.53 -2.46
C ARG A 224 10.97 -20.27 -2.38
N ASP A 225 11.64 -20.44 -3.51
CA ASP A 225 12.91 -21.16 -3.57
C ASP A 225 14.02 -20.35 -2.88
N THR A 226 13.98 -19.01 -2.95
CA THR A 226 14.91 -18.12 -2.23
C THR A 226 14.70 -18.18 -0.72
N GLU A 227 13.45 -18.24 -0.25
CA GLU A 227 13.13 -18.38 1.18
C GLU A 227 13.50 -19.76 1.75
N SER A 228 13.36 -20.82 0.95
CA SER A 228 13.58 -22.21 1.39
C SER A 228 15.00 -22.72 1.21
N THR A 229 15.76 -22.15 0.28
CA THR A 229 17.13 -22.60 -0.02
C THR A 229 18.11 -22.04 1.01
N THR A 230 18.62 -22.92 1.87
CA THR A 230 19.64 -22.58 2.89
C THR A 230 21.07 -22.75 2.39
N VAL A 231 21.29 -23.51 1.31
CA VAL A 231 22.62 -23.81 0.73
C VAL A 231 22.51 -23.89 -0.80
N LEU A 232 23.43 -23.24 -1.50
CA LEU A 232 23.52 -23.32 -2.97
C LEU A 232 24.10 -24.66 -3.43
N ALA A 233 23.58 -25.18 -4.55
CA ALA A 233 24.10 -26.41 -5.14
C ALA A 233 25.55 -26.21 -5.64
N ARG A 234 26.41 -27.20 -5.36
CA ARG A 234 27.84 -27.16 -5.75
C ARG A 234 28.08 -27.27 -7.25
N ASP A 235 27.09 -27.77 -8.00
CA ASP A 235 27.15 -27.97 -9.45
C ASP A 235 26.78 -26.72 -10.25
N GLY A 236 26.43 -25.62 -9.58
CA GLY A 236 26.05 -24.36 -10.23
C GLY A 236 24.58 -24.29 -10.66
N SER A 237 23.77 -25.32 -10.41
CA SER A 237 22.34 -25.31 -10.75
C SER A 237 21.53 -24.24 -10.01
N SER A 238 22.06 -23.67 -8.92
CA SER A 238 21.45 -22.55 -8.19
C SER A 238 21.89 -21.16 -8.70
N ALA A 239 22.59 -21.06 -9.84
CA ALA A 239 23.13 -19.79 -10.32
C ALA A 239 22.04 -18.74 -10.62
N ASP A 240 20.93 -19.16 -11.22
CA ASP A 240 19.81 -18.25 -11.53
C ASP A 240 19.10 -17.78 -10.25
N LEU A 241 18.89 -18.69 -9.30
CA LEU A 241 18.32 -18.39 -7.97
C LEU A 241 19.20 -17.38 -7.21
N LEU A 242 20.53 -17.61 -7.20
CA LEU A 242 21.49 -16.70 -6.57
C LEU A 242 21.45 -15.32 -7.23
N SER A 243 21.43 -15.27 -8.55
CA SER A 243 21.39 -14.00 -9.30
C SER A 243 20.12 -13.22 -8.98
N PHE A 244 18.98 -13.90 -8.94
CA PHE A 244 17.70 -13.32 -8.54
C PHE A 244 17.72 -12.80 -7.09
N ALA A 245 18.21 -13.59 -6.14
CA ALA A 245 18.30 -13.19 -4.74
C ALA A 245 19.22 -11.97 -4.55
N LEU A 246 20.37 -11.93 -5.24
CA LEU A 246 21.29 -10.80 -5.20
C LEU A 246 20.69 -9.52 -5.79
N GLN A 247 19.93 -9.63 -6.89
CA GLN A 247 19.24 -8.47 -7.47
C GLN A 247 18.24 -7.86 -6.48
N ARG A 248 17.56 -8.66 -5.66
CA ARG A 248 16.65 -8.17 -4.61
C ARG A 248 17.37 -7.52 -3.43
N VAL A 249 18.56 -7.97 -3.05
CA VAL A 249 19.33 -7.36 -1.94
C VAL A 249 19.86 -5.97 -2.33
N GLN A 250 20.17 -5.72 -3.59
CA GLN A 250 20.66 -4.41 -4.03
C GLN A 250 19.55 -3.36 -4.25
N VAL A 251 18.33 -3.66 -3.80
CA VAL A 251 17.12 -2.85 -3.97
C VAL A 251 16.57 -2.37 -2.60
N PHE A 252 17.27 -2.71 -1.51
CA PHE A 252 17.01 -2.26 -0.14
C PHE A 252 18.12 -1.39 0.42
#